data_AF-A0A2H5DW63-F1
#
_entry.id   AF-A0A2H5DW63-F1
#
_cell.length_a   1.000
_cell.length_b   1.000
_cell.length_c   1.000
_cell.angle_alpha   90.00
_cell.angle_beta   90.00
_cell.angle_gamma   90.00
#
_symmetry.space_group_name_H-M   'P 1'
#
loop_
_entity.id
_entity.type
_entity.pdbx_description
1 polymer ?
#
loop_
_entity_poly.entity_id
_entity_poly.type
_entity_poly.pdbx_seq_one_letter_code
_entity_poly.pdbx_strand_id
1 'polypeptide(L)'
;MLWEKILPVFFIAPLLIYGISLENKRRGNIAQDIAKDWLQTNYTGCYIRSMESSKWSWPVVVTTKVYTSKNEDFDIKLKVGSSLAGIFNDKIRIVYIRKIKPT
;
A
#
# COMPACT_ATOMS: atom_id res chain seq x y z
N MET A 1 -42.94 -12.30 12.41
CA MET A 1 -41.63 -12.36 13.12
C MET A 1 -40.43 -12.58 12.17
N LEU A 2 -40.37 -11.89 11.01
CA LEU A 2 -39.22 -11.96 10.08
C LEU A 2 -38.46 -10.62 10.03
N TRP A 3 -39.18 -9.50 10.19
CA TRP A 3 -38.65 -8.14 10.13
C TRP A 3 -37.73 -7.76 11.31
N GLU A 4 -37.96 -8.29 12.51
CA GLU A 4 -37.15 -7.96 13.71
C GLU A 4 -35.73 -8.54 13.67
N LYS A 5 -35.50 -9.63 12.92
CA LYS A 5 -34.16 -10.22 12.74
C LYS A 5 -33.34 -9.58 11.61
N ILE A 6 -33.99 -8.84 10.71
CA ILE A 6 -33.35 -8.27 9.53
C ILE A 6 -32.70 -6.92 9.85
N LEU A 7 -33.33 -6.08 10.69
CA LEU A 7 -32.80 -4.77 11.08
C LEU A 7 -31.36 -4.80 11.64
N PRO A 8 -30.99 -5.63 12.62
CA PRO A 8 -29.65 -5.56 13.21
C PRO A 8 -28.54 -5.92 12.19
N VAL A 9 -28.83 -6.81 11.23
CA VAL A 9 -27.87 -7.21 10.18
C VAL A 9 -27.57 -6.04 9.25
N PHE A 10 -28.58 -5.23 8.91
CA PHE A 10 -28.40 -4.02 8.09
C PHE A 10 -27.62 -2.91 8.79
N PHE A 11 -27.54 -2.88 10.12
CA PHE A 11 -26.69 -1.94 10.84
C PHE A 11 -25.27 -2.47 11.10
N ILE A 12 -25.12 -3.78 11.31
CA ILE A 12 -23.81 -4.41 11.57
C ILE A 12 -22.98 -4.53 10.28
N ALA A 13 -23.58 -4.89 9.15
CA ALA A 13 -22.85 -5.10 7.91
C ALA A 13 -22.17 -3.82 7.37
N PRO A 14 -22.80 -2.64 7.33
CA PRO A 14 -22.14 -1.40 6.92
C PRO A 14 -21.00 -0.99 7.85
N LEU A 15 -21.17 -1.19 9.17
CA LEU A 15 -20.13 -0.91 10.16
C LEU A 15 -18.89 -1.81 9.97
N LEU A 16 -19.10 -3.10 9.70
CA LEU A 16 -18.01 -4.03 9.39
C LEU A 16 -17.31 -3.70 8.07
N ILE A 17 -18.08 -3.39 7.02
CA ILE A 17 -17.51 -3.00 5.71
C ILE A 17 -16.72 -1.69 5.83
N TYR A 18 -17.25 -0.73 6.58
CA TYR A 18 -16.57 0.55 6.84
C TYR A 18 -15.30 0.34 7.66
N GLY A 19 -15.35 -0.49 8.72
CA GLY A 19 -14.19 -0.85 9.52
C GLY A 19 -13.09 -1.53 8.71
N ILE A 20 -13.44 -2.50 7.85
CA ILE A 20 -12.48 -3.19 6.96
C ILE A 20 -11.87 -2.19 5.96
N SER A 21 -12.68 -1.31 5.39
CA SER A 21 -12.20 -0.27 4.46
C SER A 21 -11.22 0.69 5.13
N LEU A 22 -11.52 1.14 6.35
CA LEU A 22 -10.70 2.06 7.11
C LEU A 22 -9.39 1.42 7.55
N GLU A 23 -9.42 0.16 7.98
CA GLU A 23 -8.23 -0.61 8.31
C GLU A 23 -7.36 -0.86 7.07
N ASN A 24 -7.95 -1.19 5.91
CA ASN A 24 -7.21 -1.33 4.65
C ASN A 24 -6.55 -0.02 4.22
N LYS A 25 -7.23 1.13 4.42
CA LYS A 25 -6.67 2.45 4.15
C LYS A 25 -5.50 2.77 5.09
N ARG A 26 -5.67 2.51 6.40
CA ARG A 26 -4.61 2.69 7.41
C ARG A 26 -3.36 1.87 7.06
N ARG A 27 -3.54 0.60 6.70
CA ARG A 27 -2.47 -0.30 6.26
C ARG A 27 -1.79 0.18 4.98
N GLY A 28 -2.56 0.67 4.02
CA GLY A 28 -2.03 1.28 2.80
C GLY A 28 -1.11 2.46 3.10
N ASN A 29 -1.55 3.37 3.99
CA ASN A 29 -0.75 4.53 4.40
C ASN A 29 0.56 4.11 5.08
N ILE A 30 0.50 3.18 6.05
CA ILE A 30 1.70 2.66 6.73
C ILE A 30 2.68 2.02 5.74
N ALA A 31 2.17 1.23 4.79
CA ALA A 31 3.01 0.61 3.76
C ALA A 31 3.70 1.66 2.87
N GLN A 32 3.00 2.76 2.54
CA GLN A 32 3.55 3.86 1.76
C GLN A 32 4.63 4.61 2.53
N ASP A 33 4.43 4.88 3.82
CA ASP A 33 5.42 5.55 4.67
C ASP A 33 6.70 4.71 4.79
N ILE A 34 6.57 3.41 5.05
CA ILE A 34 7.71 2.47 5.10
C ILE A 34 8.43 2.41 3.74
N ALA A 35 7.69 2.35 2.63
CA ALA A 35 8.26 2.33 1.29
C ALA A 35 9.03 3.63 0.97
N LYS A 36 8.50 4.78 1.40
CA LYS A 36 9.12 6.09 1.25
C LYS A 36 10.43 6.16 2.04
N ASP A 37 10.40 5.80 3.31
CA ASP A 37 11.58 5.85 4.18
C ASP A 37 12.70 4.93 3.65
N TRP A 38 12.33 3.73 3.22
CA TRP A 38 13.28 2.82 2.59
C TRP A 38 13.88 3.39 1.30
N LEU A 39 13.06 3.99 0.43
CA LEU A 39 13.54 4.57 -0.81
C LEU A 39 14.50 5.74 -0.58
N GLN A 40 14.18 6.61 0.39
CA GLN A 40 15.03 7.73 0.76
C GLN A 40 16.34 7.28 1.42
N THR A 41 16.30 6.20 2.19
CA THR A 41 17.48 5.63 2.87
C THR A 41 18.42 4.91 1.90
N ASN A 42 17.89 4.17 0.92
CA ASN A 42 18.69 3.33 0.02
C ASN A 42 19.07 4.02 -1.29
N TYR A 43 18.29 5.01 -1.74
CA TYR A 43 18.46 5.67 -3.04
C TYR A 43 18.41 7.19 -2.87
N THR A 44 19.44 7.75 -2.24
CA THR A 44 19.60 9.21 -2.10
C THR A 44 19.61 9.86 -3.49
N GLY A 45 18.73 10.85 -3.69
CA GLY A 45 18.58 11.55 -4.98
C GLY A 45 17.47 10.99 -5.90
N CYS A 46 16.72 9.98 -5.44
CA CYS A 46 15.44 9.62 -6.04
C CYS A 46 14.30 10.42 -5.42
N TYR A 47 13.51 11.10 -6.27
CA TYR A 47 12.35 11.89 -5.88
C TYR A 47 11.07 11.15 -6.25
N ILE A 48 10.11 11.10 -5.33
CA ILE A 48 8.84 10.39 -5.52
C ILE A 48 7.88 11.30 -6.30
N ARG A 49 7.41 10.83 -7.46
CA ARG A 49 6.38 11.51 -8.27
C ARG A 49 4.98 11.07 -7.89
N SER A 50 4.78 9.77 -7.71
CA SER A 50 3.51 9.19 -7.28
C SER A 50 3.74 7.88 -6.57
N MET A 51 2.86 7.56 -5.62
CA MET A 51 2.89 6.31 -4.88
C MET A 51 1.48 5.77 -4.73
N GLU A 52 1.31 4.48 -5.02
CA GLU A 52 0.04 3.78 -4.89
C GLU A 52 0.24 2.49 -4.12
N SER A 53 -0.74 2.13 -3.30
CA SER A 53 -0.73 0.88 -2.55
C SER A 53 -1.93 0.01 -2.91
N SER A 54 -1.70 -1.30 -3.00
CA SER A 54 -2.78 -2.29 -3.10
C SER A 54 -3.67 -2.23 -1.86
N LYS A 55 -4.98 -2.14 -2.05
CA LYS A 55 -5.94 -2.05 -0.93
C LYS A 55 -6.30 -3.41 -0.30
N TRP A 56 -6.05 -4.52 -1.00
CA TRP A 56 -6.59 -5.84 -0.64
C TRP A 56 -5.59 -6.99 -0.63
N SER A 57 -4.31 -6.76 -0.95
CA SER A 57 -3.31 -7.83 -0.94
C SER A 57 -2.45 -7.79 0.33
N TRP A 58 -2.12 -8.97 0.83
CA TRP A 58 -1.16 -9.18 1.91
C TRP A 58 -0.01 -10.05 1.39
N PRO A 59 1.26 -9.61 1.48
CA PRO A 59 1.75 -8.28 1.88
C PRO A 59 1.22 -7.13 1.01
N VAL A 60 1.23 -5.90 1.54
CA VAL A 60 0.79 -4.72 0.78
C VAL A 60 1.82 -4.44 -0.31
N VAL A 61 1.34 -4.31 -1.55
CA VAL A 61 2.14 -3.96 -2.71
C VAL A 61 2.11 -2.45 -2.88
N VAL A 62 3.26 -1.81 -2.86
CA VAL A 62 3.43 -0.38 -3.12
C VAL A 62 4.12 -0.21 -4.46
N THR A 63 3.49 0.53 -5.38
CA THR A 63 4.07 0.92 -6.66
C THR A 63 4.42 2.40 -6.58
N THR A 64 5.69 2.73 -6.81
CA THR A 64 6.23 4.08 -6.69
C THR A 64 6.85 4.48 -8.01
N LYS A 65 6.40 5.60 -8.58
CA LYS A 65 7.08 6.25 -9.69
C LYS A 65 8.04 7.27 -9.12
N VAL A 66 9.31 7.15 -9.46
CA VAL A 66 10.36 8.06 -9.01
C VAL A 66 11.10 8.66 -10.19
N TYR A 67 11.63 9.85 -10.00
CA TYR A 67 12.53 10.50 -10.96
C TYR A 67 13.85 10.85 -10.27
N THR A 68 14.92 10.89 -11.04
CA THR A 68 16.24 11.32 -10.54
C THR A 68 16.56 12.75 -10.96
N SER A 69 17.60 13.34 -10.37
CA SER A 69 18.12 14.64 -10.79
C SER A 69 18.60 14.69 -12.25
N LYS A 70 18.80 13.53 -12.89
CA LYS A 70 19.15 13.39 -14.30
C LYS A 70 17.93 13.25 -15.22
N ASN A 71 16.72 13.55 -14.73
CA ASN A 71 15.45 13.36 -15.42
C ASN A 71 15.23 11.92 -15.90
N GLU A 72 15.73 10.94 -15.15
CA GLU A 72 15.44 9.53 -15.42
C GLU A 72 14.25 9.09 -14.58
N ASP A 73 13.21 8.59 -15.26
CA ASP A 73 12.02 8.07 -14.63
C ASP A 73 12.13 6.56 -14.38
N PHE A 74 11.69 6.11 -13.21
CA PHE A 74 11.66 4.71 -12.81
C PHE A 74 10.31 4.35 -12.19
N ASP A 75 9.88 3.11 -12.43
CA ASP A 75 8.78 2.46 -11.75
C ASP A 75 9.32 1.39 -10.81
N ILE A 76 8.99 1.50 -9.53
CA ILE A 76 9.50 0.63 -8.46
C ILE A 76 8.32 -0.02 -7.78
N LYS A 77 8.29 -1.35 -7.78
CA LYS A 77 7.25 -2.12 -7.09
C LYS A 77 7.84 -2.85 -5.90
N LEU A 78 7.29 -2.58 -4.73
CA LEU A 78 7.71 -3.11 -3.43
C LEU A 78 6.57 -3.93 -2.83
N LYS A 79 6.91 -5.01 -2.13
CA LYS A 79 6.03 -5.70 -1.18
C LYS A 79 6.47 -5.30 0.22
N VAL A 80 5.57 -4.67 0.96
CA VAL A 80 5.80 -4.16 2.31
C VAL A 80 4.95 -4.98 3.28
N GLY A 81 5.58 -5.49 4.33
CA GLY A 81 4.95 -6.33 5.34
C GLY A 81 5.15 -7.83 5.12
N SER A 82 4.62 -8.62 6.05
CA SER A 82 4.65 -10.09 6.02
C SER A 82 3.25 -10.66 6.19
N SER A 83 2.98 -11.83 5.61
CA SER A 83 1.71 -12.55 5.73
C SER A 83 1.53 -13.28 7.07
N LEU A 84 2.48 -13.18 8.00
CA LEU A 84 2.39 -13.87 9.30
C LEU A 84 1.66 -13.00 10.33
N ALA A 85 0.49 -13.48 10.76
CA ALA A 85 -0.27 -13.02 11.93
C ALA A 85 -0.76 -11.55 11.93
N GLY A 86 -0.89 -10.89 10.77
CA GLY A 86 -1.48 -9.55 10.73
C GLY A 86 -0.54 -8.42 11.20
N ILE A 87 0.75 -8.70 11.36
CA ILE A 87 1.76 -7.74 11.82
C ILE A 87 2.54 -7.21 10.62
N PHE A 88 2.56 -5.88 10.44
CA PHE A 88 3.52 -5.22 9.57
C PHE A 88 4.89 -5.34 10.22
N ASN A 89 5.63 -6.38 9.87
CA ASN A 89 7.08 -6.34 10.03
C ASN A 89 7.63 -5.47 8.90
N ASP A 90 8.56 -4.56 9.19
CA ASP A 90 9.18 -3.62 8.23
C ASP A 90 10.01 -4.31 7.12
N LYS A 91 9.73 -5.58 6.84
CA LYS A 91 10.29 -6.35 5.74
C LYS A 91 9.78 -5.78 4.42
N ILE A 92 10.71 -5.28 3.63
CA ILE A 92 10.48 -4.80 2.27
C ILE A 92 11.11 -5.80 1.32
N ARG A 93 10.35 -6.23 0.33
CA ARG A 93 10.83 -7.05 -0.78
C ARG A 93 10.64 -6.29 -2.09
N ILE A 94 11.72 -6.05 -2.80
CA ILE A 94 11.68 -5.49 -4.15
C ILE A 94 11.05 -6.54 -5.08
N VAL A 95 9.98 -6.16 -5.78
CA VAL A 95 9.37 -6.99 -6.82
C VAL A 95 10.04 -6.70 -8.15
N TYR A 96 10.15 -5.41 -8.51
CA TYR A 96 10.94 -4.96 -9.65
C TYR A 96 11.34 -3.49 -9.50
N ILE A 97 12.36 -3.11 -10.25
CA ILE A 97 12.73 -1.73 -10.55
C ILE A 97 12.87 -1.65 -12.07
N ARG A 98 12.13 -0.75 -12.72
CA ARG A 98 12.12 -0.62 -14.18
C ARG A 98 12.32 0.84 -14.58
N LYS A 99 13.28 1.11 -15.46
CA LYS A 99 13.43 2.43 -16.10
C LYS A 99 12.28 2.66 -17.07
N ILE A 100 11.60 3.80 -16.95
CA ILE A 100 10.59 4.27 -17.88
C ILE A 100 11.33 4.97 -19.01
N LYS A 101 11.21 4.46 -20.24
CA LYS A 101 11.77 5.16 -21.41
C LYS A 101 10.89 6.38 -21.69
N PRO A 102 11.47 7.57 -21.93
CA PRO A 102 10.72 8.68 -22.48
C PRO A 102 10.18 8.25 -23.86
N THR A 103 8.87 8.34 -24.03
CA THR A 103 8.18 8.24 -25.32
C THR A 103 8.53 9.41 -26.22
#